data_AF-A0A7G2TPT3-F1
#
_entry.id   AF-A0A7G2TPT3-F1
#
_cell.length_a   1.000
_cell.length_b   1.000
_cell.length_c   1.000
_cell.angle_alpha   90.00
_cell.angle_beta   90.00
_cell.angle_gamma   90.00
#
_symmetry.space_group_name_H-M   'P 1'
#
loop_
_entity.id
_entity.type
_entity.pdbx_description
1 polymer ?
#
loop_
_entity_poly.entity_id
_entity_poly.type
_entity_poly.pdbx_seq_one_letter_code
_entity_poly.pdbx_strand_id
1 'polypeptide(L)'
;MSETLMRLPDSVLITSVRRGMTDREISHQSGVSVSTVGRRRRALGMAPGRVVTVCQRAFSDDELTRCIVTDRMTDEQAAEKLGVNVNTLASHRRRIGLRVNEKTRMPVAADAVERYHAAGMSDRAGAAHLGCAVVTFAARRKELGLPPNEPDYCWDRRAALCSLPAVKLAPQLQRAVSMAFALKPRDPLVLRLLEPHLAAEMARTA
;
A
#
# COMPACT_ATOMS: atom_id res chain seq x y z
N MET A 1 -36.37 -6.28 -13.53
CA MET A 1 -36.42 -5.89 -12.10
C MET A 1 -35.11 -6.27 -11.44
N SER A 2 -34.24 -5.32 -11.07
CA SER A 2 -33.18 -5.47 -10.03
C SER A 2 -32.20 -4.28 -10.04
N GLU A 3 -32.65 -3.09 -9.60
CA GLU A 3 -31.75 -1.95 -9.33
C GLU A 3 -31.89 -1.42 -7.88
N THR A 4 -32.66 -2.11 -7.03
CA THR A 4 -33.14 -1.58 -5.73
C THR A 4 -32.41 -2.15 -4.50
N LEU A 5 -31.42 -3.04 -4.67
CA LEU A 5 -30.88 -3.83 -3.56
C LEU A 5 -29.80 -3.17 -2.67
N MET A 6 -29.56 -1.85 -2.74
CA MET A 6 -28.46 -1.26 -1.93
C MET A 6 -28.61 0.20 -1.46
N ARG A 7 -29.85 0.71 -1.29
CA ARG A 7 -30.04 2.11 -0.85
C ARG A 7 -30.92 2.18 0.41
N LEU A 8 -30.32 2.50 1.56
CA LEU A 8 -31.03 2.83 2.80
C LEU A 8 -31.90 4.09 2.59
N PRO A 9 -33.24 4.01 2.55
CA PRO A 9 -34.07 5.20 2.33
C PRO A 9 -33.92 6.20 3.50
N ASP A 10 -33.92 7.49 3.20
CA ASP A 10 -33.75 8.54 4.23
C ASP A 10 -34.87 8.48 5.29
N SER A 11 -36.09 8.10 4.90
CA SER A 11 -37.22 7.88 5.81
C SER A 11 -36.96 6.77 6.85
N VAL A 12 -36.32 5.67 6.42
CA VAL A 12 -35.94 4.56 7.29
C VAL A 12 -34.84 5.03 8.25
N LEU A 13 -33.82 5.71 7.73
CA LEU A 13 -32.73 6.26 8.54
C LEU A 13 -33.23 7.24 9.61
N ILE A 14 -34.10 8.20 9.25
CA ILE A 14 -34.67 9.19 10.17
C ILE A 14 -35.48 8.49 11.27
N THR A 15 -36.29 7.50 10.89
CA THR A 15 -37.12 6.75 11.85
C THR A 15 -36.26 5.96 12.84
N SER A 16 -35.23 5.27 12.35
CA SER A 16 -34.31 4.52 13.22
C SER A 16 -33.53 5.42 14.17
N VAL A 17 -33.03 6.57 13.70
CA VAL A 17 -32.35 7.56 14.56
C VAL A 17 -33.30 8.13 15.61
N ARG A 18 -34.56 8.45 15.26
CA ARG A 18 -35.58 8.91 16.22
C ARG A 18 -35.91 7.88 17.28
N ARG A 19 -35.78 6.58 16.96
CA ARG A 19 -35.93 5.47 17.91
C ARG A 19 -34.70 5.27 18.81
N GLY A 20 -33.67 6.11 18.69
CA GLY A 20 -32.45 6.04 19.49
C GLY A 20 -31.47 4.96 19.04
N MET A 21 -31.64 4.40 17.83
CA MET A 21 -30.71 3.39 17.31
C MET A 21 -29.34 4.01 16.99
N THR A 22 -28.30 3.25 17.30
CA THR A 22 -26.92 3.56 16.94
C THR A 22 -26.67 3.33 15.45
N ASP A 23 -25.69 4.03 14.86
CA ASP A 23 -25.29 3.84 13.45
C ASP A 23 -24.92 2.36 13.16
N ARG A 24 -24.51 1.58 14.18
CA ARG A 24 -24.19 0.14 14.07
C ARG A 24 -25.45 -0.73 13.98
N GLU A 25 -26.46 -0.46 14.80
CA GLU A 25 -27.73 -1.17 14.75
C GLU A 25 -28.45 -0.91 13.42
N ILE A 26 -28.46 0.35 12.98
CA ILE A 26 -29.02 0.72 11.67
C ILE A 26 -28.29 0.01 10.54
N SER A 27 -26.95 -0.09 10.63
CA SER A 27 -26.14 -0.83 9.65
C SER A 27 -26.50 -2.31 9.58
N HIS A 28 -26.60 -2.98 10.73
CA HIS A 28 -27.01 -4.38 10.80
C HIS A 28 -28.42 -4.61 10.25
N GLN A 29 -29.37 -3.72 10.56
CA GLN A 29 -30.75 -3.85 10.12
C GLN A 29 -30.93 -3.58 8.61
N SER A 30 -30.14 -2.67 8.05
CA SER A 30 -30.30 -2.22 6.66
C SER A 30 -29.34 -2.88 5.66
N GLY A 31 -28.37 -3.66 6.13
CA GLY A 31 -27.32 -4.26 5.29
C GLY A 31 -26.35 -3.25 4.68
N VAL A 32 -26.42 -1.98 5.12
CA VAL A 32 -25.57 -0.88 4.64
C VAL A 32 -24.42 -0.67 5.62
N SER A 33 -23.22 -0.33 5.13
CA SER A 33 -22.07 -0.13 6.02
C SER A 33 -22.30 1.00 7.03
N VAL A 34 -21.76 0.84 8.24
CA VAL A 34 -21.81 1.85 9.32
C VAL A 34 -21.32 3.21 8.83
N SER A 35 -20.28 3.24 7.99
CA SER A 35 -19.74 4.47 7.40
C SER A 35 -20.75 5.18 6.48
N THR A 36 -21.54 4.42 5.73
CA THR A 36 -22.58 4.97 4.84
C THR A 36 -23.75 5.52 5.65
N VAL A 37 -24.19 4.80 6.69
CA VAL A 37 -25.21 5.28 7.64
C VAL A 37 -24.77 6.61 8.26
N GLY A 38 -23.56 6.65 8.82
CA GLY A 38 -23.02 7.86 9.45
C GLY A 38 -22.85 9.02 8.47
N ARG A 39 -22.44 8.77 7.22
CA ARG A 39 -22.36 9.81 6.18
C ARG A 39 -23.74 10.39 5.86
N ARG A 40 -24.75 9.54 5.63
CA ARG A 40 -26.12 10.00 5.33
C ARG A 40 -26.75 10.74 6.50
N ARG A 41 -26.55 10.23 7.71
CA ARG A 41 -27.03 10.88 8.94
C ARG A 41 -26.47 12.30 9.08
N ARG A 42 -25.16 12.49 8.85
CA ARG A 42 -24.52 13.81 8.86
C ARG A 42 -25.03 14.72 7.73
N ALA A 43 -25.24 14.18 6.52
CA ALA A 43 -25.79 14.95 5.40
C ALA A 43 -27.21 15.46 5.69
N LEU A 44 -27.97 14.72 6.49
CA LEU A 44 -29.31 15.09 6.96
C LEU A 44 -29.31 15.90 8.27
N GLY A 45 -28.14 16.33 8.77
CA GLY A 45 -28.02 17.15 9.98
C GLY A 45 -28.39 16.45 11.30
N MET A 46 -28.52 15.13 11.31
CA MET A 46 -28.93 14.38 12.50
C MET A 46 -27.76 14.14 13.46
N ALA A 47 -27.99 14.30 14.77
CA ALA A 47 -27.00 14.05 15.81
C ALA A 47 -26.57 12.55 15.86
N PRO A 48 -25.34 12.23 16.29
CA PRO A 48 -24.91 10.85 16.46
C PRO A 48 -25.74 10.12 17.52
N GLY A 49 -26.25 8.93 17.21
CA GLY A 49 -26.89 8.05 18.20
C GLY A 49 -25.92 7.42 19.21
N ARG A 50 -24.75 8.03 19.44
CA ARG A 50 -23.73 7.50 20.36
C ARG A 50 -23.59 8.46 21.53
N VAL A 51 -23.57 7.90 22.74
CA VAL A 51 -22.88 8.53 23.88
C VAL A 51 -21.47 8.83 23.40
N VAL A 52 -21.14 10.12 23.25
CA VAL A 52 -19.78 10.54 22.95
C VAL A 52 -18.99 10.22 24.21
N THR A 53 -18.37 9.04 24.26
CA THR A 53 -17.28 8.80 25.21
C THR A 53 -16.26 9.87 24.89
N VAL A 54 -16.18 10.89 25.74
CA VAL A 54 -15.17 11.92 25.62
C VAL A 54 -13.84 11.21 25.86
N CYS A 55 -13.19 10.81 24.77
CA CYS A 55 -11.83 10.33 24.84
C CYS A 55 -11.01 11.50 25.38
N GLN A 56 -10.54 11.37 26.62
CA GLN A 56 -9.64 12.35 27.21
C GLN A 56 -8.45 12.51 26.26
N ARG A 57 -8.11 13.75 25.94
CA ARG A 57 -6.94 14.03 25.12
C ARG A 57 -5.72 13.51 25.85
N ALA A 58 -4.88 12.74 25.14
CA ALA A 58 -3.67 12.16 25.72
C ALA A 58 -2.62 13.23 26.08
N PHE A 59 -2.65 14.39 25.42
CA PHE A 59 -1.75 15.51 25.66
C PHE A 59 -2.38 16.83 25.20
N SER A 60 -1.89 17.95 25.75
CA SER A 60 -2.28 19.33 25.44
C SER A 60 -1.49 19.92 24.26
N ASP A 61 -2.03 20.99 23.67
CA ASP A 61 -1.35 21.70 22.56
C ASP A 61 -0.02 22.35 23.04
N ASP A 62 0.05 22.76 24.32
CA ASP A 62 1.24 23.33 24.94
C ASP A 62 2.35 22.29 25.16
N GLU A 63 1.99 21.08 25.59
CA GLU A 63 2.95 19.98 25.75
C GLU A 63 3.58 19.58 24.42
N LEU A 64 2.78 19.51 23.35
CA LEU A 64 3.29 19.25 22.01
C LEU A 64 4.19 20.39 21.53
N THR A 65 3.80 21.64 21.76
CA THR A 65 4.59 22.81 21.38
C THR A 65 5.93 22.83 22.10
N ARG A 66 5.97 22.50 23.40
CA ARG A 66 7.22 22.38 24.15
C ARG A 66 8.14 21.31 23.57
N CYS A 67 7.62 20.10 23.31
CA CYS A 67 8.42 19.01 22.75
C CYS A 67 9.02 19.37 21.38
N ILE A 68 8.24 20.01 20.51
CA ILE A 68 8.68 20.29 19.13
C ILE A 68 9.52 21.58 19.05
N VAL A 69 9.10 22.66 19.70
CA VAL A 69 9.74 23.99 19.56
C VAL A 69 10.88 24.17 20.56
N THR A 70 10.65 23.82 21.83
CA THR A 70 11.63 24.01 22.91
C THR A 70 12.66 22.89 22.91
N ASP A 71 12.20 21.64 22.98
CA ASP A 71 13.08 20.46 23.10
C ASP A 71 13.64 19.99 21.75
N ARG A 72 13.19 20.60 20.63
CA ARG A 72 13.62 20.27 19.25
C ARG A 72 13.49 18.78 18.90
N MET A 73 12.54 18.08 19.50
CA MET A 73 12.33 16.64 19.28
C MET A 73 11.72 16.36 17.91
N THR A 74 12.05 15.20 17.32
CA THR A 74 11.34 14.69 16.13
C THR A 74 9.95 14.20 16.49
N ASP A 75 9.07 14.04 15.50
CA ASP A 75 7.72 13.52 15.73
C ASP A 75 7.74 12.14 16.43
N GLU A 76 8.74 11.31 16.18
CA GLU A 76 8.92 10.01 16.84
C GLU A 76 9.30 10.14 18.32
N GLN A 77 10.30 10.97 18.62
CA GLN A 77 10.76 11.20 19.99
C GLN A 77 9.64 11.83 20.83
N ALA A 78 8.92 12.81 20.27
CA ALA A 78 7.79 13.43 20.93
C ALA A 78 6.64 12.43 21.13
N ALA A 79 6.39 11.53 20.17
CA ALA A 79 5.32 10.55 20.26
C ALA A 79 5.60 9.50 21.33
N GLU A 80 6.85 9.04 21.41
CA GLU A 80 7.33 8.15 22.47
C GLU A 80 7.21 8.81 23.84
N LYS A 81 7.67 10.06 23.98
CA LYS A 81 7.58 10.84 25.24
C LYS A 81 6.14 11.06 25.69
N LEU A 82 5.22 11.31 24.77
CA LEU A 82 3.80 11.56 25.05
C LEU A 82 2.96 10.28 25.06
N GLY A 83 3.55 9.10 24.84
CA GLY A 83 2.84 7.82 24.86
C GLY A 83 1.76 7.67 23.79
N VAL A 84 1.94 8.30 22.62
CA VAL A 84 0.97 8.30 21.52
C VAL A 84 1.54 7.76 20.23
N ASN A 85 0.67 7.36 19.31
CA ASN A 85 1.09 6.98 17.97
C ASN A 85 1.65 8.20 17.21
N VAL A 86 2.77 8.03 16.50
CA VAL A 86 3.41 9.06 15.67
C VAL A 86 2.42 9.71 14.69
N ASN A 87 1.49 8.94 14.11
CA ASN A 87 0.47 9.48 13.20
C ASN A 87 -0.55 10.38 13.92
N THR A 88 -0.92 10.05 15.17
CA THR A 88 -1.78 10.89 16.00
C THR A 88 -1.09 12.21 16.30
N LEU A 89 0.18 12.14 16.71
CA LEU A 89 0.98 13.33 16.98
C LEU A 89 1.18 14.19 15.73
N ALA A 90 1.58 13.60 14.60
CA ALA A 90 1.76 14.32 13.34
C ALA A 90 0.46 15.00 12.86
N SER A 91 -0.69 14.35 13.06
CA SER A 91 -1.99 14.96 12.76
C SER A 91 -2.30 16.14 13.68
N HIS A 92 -2.00 16.00 14.97
CA HIS A 92 -2.17 17.08 15.94
C HIS A 92 -1.24 18.27 15.66
N ARG A 93 0.04 17.99 15.39
CA ARG A 93 1.06 18.97 14.99
C ARG A 93 0.63 19.78 13.77
N ARG A 94 0.14 19.10 12.73
CA ARG A 94 -0.41 19.77 11.52
C ARG A 94 -1.62 20.63 11.84
N ARG A 95 -2.52 20.16 12.70
CA ARG A 95 -3.72 20.91 13.12
C ARG A 95 -3.36 22.24 13.79
N ILE A 96 -2.29 22.27 14.58
CA ILE A 96 -1.81 23.48 15.27
C ILE A 96 -0.74 24.26 14.48
N GLY A 97 -0.46 23.87 13.23
CA GLY A 97 0.43 24.62 12.33
C GLY A 97 1.92 24.48 12.60
N LEU A 98 2.36 23.53 13.44
CA LEU A 98 3.77 23.33 13.74
C LEU A 98 4.49 22.59 12.60
N ARG A 99 5.69 23.07 12.24
CA ARG A 99 6.56 22.41 11.25
C ARG A 99 7.17 21.13 11.83
N VAL A 100 7.49 20.19 10.94
CA VAL A 100 8.20 18.97 11.34
C VAL A 100 9.65 19.33 11.64
N ASN A 101 10.21 18.78 12.70
CA ASN A 101 11.66 18.80 12.88
C ASN A 101 12.24 17.71 11.98
N GLU A 102 13.10 18.12 11.05
CA GLU A 102 13.73 17.21 10.12
C GLU A 102 14.64 16.25 10.88
N LYS A 103 14.53 14.96 10.58
CA LYS A 103 15.60 14.03 10.92
C LYS A 103 16.81 14.42 10.09
N THR A 104 17.95 14.65 10.72
CA THR A 104 19.23 14.66 10.02
C THR A 104 19.37 13.32 9.31
N ARG A 105 19.12 13.29 7.99
CA ARG A 105 19.47 12.13 7.17
C ARG A 105 20.98 12.08 7.18
N MET A 106 21.56 11.04 7.76
CA MET A 106 23.00 10.82 7.64
C MET A 106 23.34 10.77 6.15
N PRO A 107 24.13 11.71 5.62
CA PRO A 107 24.49 11.68 4.22
C PRO A 107 25.31 10.42 3.96
N VAL A 108 24.94 9.69 2.91
CA VAL A 108 25.79 8.63 2.38
C VAL A 108 27.08 9.32 1.90
N ALA A 109 28.21 8.84 2.38
CA ALA A 109 29.51 9.43 2.08
C ALA A 109 29.75 9.43 0.55
N ALA A 110 30.14 10.59 0.01
CA ALA A 110 30.24 10.80 -1.44
C ALA A 110 31.29 9.89 -2.07
N ASP A 111 32.44 9.77 -1.41
CA ASP A 111 33.54 8.89 -1.78
C ASP A 111 33.11 7.43 -1.88
N ALA A 112 32.24 6.99 -0.97
CA ALA A 112 31.73 5.63 -1.01
C ALA A 112 30.82 5.41 -2.22
N VAL A 113 29.91 6.34 -2.53
CA VAL A 113 29.04 6.26 -3.72
C VAL A 113 29.86 6.24 -5.00
N GLU A 114 30.88 7.09 -5.12
CA GLU A 114 31.79 7.12 -6.28
C GLU A 114 32.54 5.80 -6.46
N ARG A 115 33.07 5.22 -5.38
CA ARG A 115 33.79 3.94 -5.43
C ARG A 115 32.90 2.79 -5.91
N TYR A 116 31.69 2.68 -5.38
CA TYR A 116 30.76 1.62 -5.80
C TYR A 116 30.24 1.85 -7.23
N HIS A 117 30.03 3.11 -7.61
CA HIS A 117 29.66 3.47 -8.97
C HIS A 117 30.77 3.12 -9.97
N ALA A 118 32.02 3.46 -9.68
CA ALA A 118 33.19 3.09 -10.48
C ALA A 118 33.40 1.57 -10.58
N ALA A 119 32.99 0.82 -9.54
CA ALA A 119 32.99 -0.64 -9.56
C ALA A 119 31.85 -1.26 -10.41
N GLY A 120 31.04 -0.45 -11.09
CA GLY A 120 29.93 -0.92 -11.92
C GLY A 120 28.73 -1.46 -11.14
N MET A 121 28.66 -1.24 -9.82
CA MET A 121 27.58 -1.77 -9.00
C MET A 121 26.25 -1.04 -9.28
N SER A 122 25.15 -1.80 -9.29
CA SER A 122 23.81 -1.24 -9.36
C SER A 122 23.46 -0.46 -8.08
N ASP A 123 22.52 0.50 -8.17
CA ASP A 123 22.05 1.29 -7.02
C ASP A 123 21.58 0.39 -5.86
N ARG A 124 21.03 -0.80 -6.17
CA ARG A 124 20.62 -1.80 -5.18
C ARG A 124 21.82 -2.42 -4.47
N ALA A 125 22.83 -2.86 -5.23
CA ALA A 125 24.02 -3.49 -4.68
C ALA A 125 24.84 -2.51 -3.83
N GLY A 126 24.99 -1.26 -4.30
CA GLY A 126 25.66 -0.19 -3.55
C GLY A 126 24.91 0.20 -2.27
N ALA A 127 23.58 0.31 -2.34
CA ALA A 127 22.77 0.60 -1.16
C ALA A 127 22.86 -0.51 -0.08
N ALA A 128 22.84 -1.78 -0.51
CA ALA A 128 23.01 -2.92 0.38
C ALA A 128 24.39 -2.93 1.05
N HIS A 129 25.46 -2.65 0.29
CA HIS A 129 26.82 -2.55 0.85
C HIS A 129 26.96 -1.42 1.87
N LEU A 130 26.26 -0.31 1.65
CA LEU A 130 26.31 0.86 2.53
C LEU A 130 25.28 0.83 3.67
N GLY A 131 24.47 -0.23 3.77
CA GLY A 131 23.42 -0.34 4.77
C GLY A 131 22.39 0.79 4.69
N CYS A 132 22.15 1.35 3.51
CA CYS A 132 21.24 2.48 3.31
C CYS A 132 20.08 2.10 2.38
N ALA A 133 19.04 2.93 2.35
CA ALA A 133 17.93 2.71 1.42
C ALA A 133 18.37 3.00 -0.02
N VAL A 134 17.88 2.19 -0.98
CA VAL A 134 18.18 2.36 -2.43
C VAL A 134 17.85 3.77 -2.91
N VAL A 135 16.75 4.34 -2.42
CA VAL A 135 16.35 5.72 -2.73
C VAL A 135 17.36 6.77 -2.22
N THR A 136 17.99 6.53 -1.07
CA THR A 136 19.00 7.41 -0.50
C THR A 136 20.29 7.33 -1.32
N PHE A 137 20.73 6.12 -1.68
CA PHE A 137 21.89 5.92 -2.54
C PHE A 137 21.69 6.56 -3.93
N ALA A 138 20.55 6.30 -4.56
CA ALA A 138 20.23 6.86 -5.88
C ALA A 138 20.11 8.39 -5.86
N ALA A 139 19.57 8.98 -4.78
CA ALA A 139 19.56 10.42 -4.58
C ALA A 139 20.99 10.97 -4.49
N ARG A 140 21.85 10.34 -3.67
CA ARG A 140 23.24 10.76 -3.52
C ARG A 140 24.04 10.64 -4.82
N ARG A 141 23.86 9.56 -5.57
CA ARG A 141 24.45 9.37 -6.91
C ARG A 141 24.06 10.51 -7.87
N LYS A 142 22.78 10.90 -7.87
CA LYS A 142 22.27 12.02 -8.68
C LYS A 142 22.86 13.36 -8.26
N GLU A 143 22.98 13.61 -6.95
CA GLU A 143 23.65 14.82 -6.43
C GLU A 143 25.11 14.91 -6.90
N LEU A 144 25.78 13.76 -7.08
CA LEU A 144 27.15 13.67 -7.61
C LEU A 144 27.21 13.68 -9.15
N GLY A 145 26.08 13.78 -9.85
CA GLY A 145 26.03 13.83 -11.32
C GLY A 145 26.36 12.50 -12.01
N LEU A 146 26.39 11.39 -11.27
CA LEU A 146 26.76 10.08 -11.82
C LEU A 146 25.53 9.42 -12.51
N PRO A 147 25.67 8.91 -13.75
CA PRO A 147 24.57 8.19 -14.42
C PRO A 147 24.25 6.89 -13.68
N PRO A 148 23.03 6.33 -13.80
CA PRO A 148 22.76 5.01 -13.23
C PRO A 148 23.67 3.99 -13.90
N ASN A 149 24.36 3.17 -13.10
CA ASN A 149 24.90 1.91 -13.61
C ASN A 149 23.72 1.07 -14.06
N GLU A 150 23.87 0.42 -15.23
CA GLU A 150 22.77 -0.32 -15.83
C GLU A 150 22.12 -1.23 -14.78
N PRO A 151 20.79 -1.19 -14.67
CA PRO A 151 20.12 -1.96 -13.66
C PRO A 151 20.44 -3.46 -13.83
N ASP A 152 20.58 -4.18 -12.72
CA ASP A 152 20.43 -5.66 -12.66
C ASP A 152 19.02 -6.13 -13.08
N TYR A 153 18.24 -5.27 -13.75
CA TYR A 153 17.01 -5.64 -14.42
C TYR A 153 17.38 -6.26 -15.78
N CYS A 154 18.01 -7.43 -15.71
CA CYS A 154 17.87 -8.45 -16.73
C CYS A 154 16.36 -8.77 -16.83
N TRP A 155 15.65 -8.05 -17.69
CA TRP A 155 14.36 -8.49 -18.20
C TRP A 155 14.56 -9.42 -19.38
N ASP A 156 15.66 -10.19 -19.45
CA ASP A 156 15.74 -11.20 -20.50
C ASP A 156 14.58 -12.19 -20.28
N ARG A 157 13.54 -12.01 -21.11
CA ARG A 157 12.29 -12.76 -21.03
C ARG A 157 12.58 -14.24 -21.22
N ARG A 158 13.67 -14.60 -21.92
CA ARG A 158 14.19 -15.97 -22.02
C ARG A 158 14.82 -16.43 -20.72
N ALA A 159 15.79 -15.71 -20.15
CA ALA A 159 16.46 -16.12 -18.92
C ALA A 159 15.51 -16.27 -17.72
N ALA A 160 14.54 -15.36 -17.57
CA ALA A 160 13.54 -15.43 -16.50
C ALA A 160 12.56 -16.61 -16.66
N LEU A 161 12.26 -17.02 -17.90
CA LEU A 161 11.47 -18.23 -18.17
C LEU A 161 12.29 -19.51 -17.89
N CYS A 162 13.59 -19.50 -18.22
CA CYS A 162 14.49 -20.62 -17.98
C CYS A 162 14.84 -20.82 -16.49
N SER A 163 14.78 -19.77 -15.66
CA SER A 163 15.06 -19.85 -14.22
C SER A 163 13.83 -20.10 -13.34
N LEU A 164 12.64 -20.16 -13.92
CA LEU A 164 11.43 -20.50 -13.18
C LEU A 164 11.45 -22.00 -12.86
N PRO A 165 11.30 -22.42 -11.59
CA PRO A 165 11.10 -23.83 -11.30
C PRO A 165 9.81 -24.26 -12.02
N ALA A 166 9.90 -25.31 -12.86
CA ALA A 166 8.81 -25.84 -13.70
C ALA A 166 7.47 -26.03 -12.96
N VAL A 167 7.53 -26.07 -11.64
CA VAL A 167 6.44 -26.40 -10.70
C VAL A 167 5.51 -25.22 -10.40
N LYS A 168 5.93 -23.94 -10.49
CA LYS A 168 5.12 -22.83 -9.94
C LYS A 168 3.98 -22.33 -10.85
N LEU A 169 4.13 -22.45 -12.17
CA LEU A 169 3.13 -21.92 -13.12
C LEU A 169 2.09 -22.96 -13.56
N ALA A 170 2.37 -24.25 -13.40
CA ALA A 170 1.54 -25.33 -13.95
C ALA A 170 0.07 -25.27 -13.49
N PRO A 171 -0.28 -25.06 -12.20
CA PRO A 171 -1.68 -25.10 -11.78
C PRO A 171 -2.47 -23.86 -12.21
N GLN A 172 -1.82 -22.70 -12.17
CA GLN A 172 -2.45 -21.41 -12.48
C GLN A 172 -2.70 -21.29 -13.99
N LEU A 173 -1.71 -21.68 -14.79
CA LEU A 173 -1.81 -21.70 -16.24
C LEU A 173 -2.81 -22.77 -16.71
N GLN A 174 -2.79 -23.97 -16.11
CA GLN A 174 -3.76 -25.02 -16.40
C GLN A 174 -5.19 -24.56 -16.09
N ARG A 175 -5.41 -23.87 -14.97
CA ARG A 175 -6.72 -23.32 -14.62
C ARG A 175 -7.15 -22.20 -15.56
N ALA A 176 -6.24 -21.30 -15.94
CA ALA A 176 -6.52 -20.22 -16.88
C ALA A 176 -6.87 -20.74 -18.29
N VAL A 177 -6.11 -21.71 -18.80
CA VAL A 177 -6.36 -22.34 -20.11
C VAL A 177 -7.69 -23.12 -20.09
N SER A 178 -7.96 -23.88 -19.01
CA SER A 178 -9.24 -24.57 -18.87
C SER A 178 -10.43 -23.62 -18.76
N MET A 179 -10.29 -22.46 -18.12
CA MET A 179 -11.38 -21.48 -18.06
C MET A 179 -11.57 -20.73 -19.37
N ALA A 180 -10.49 -20.35 -20.05
CA ALA A 180 -10.55 -19.55 -21.27
C ALA A 180 -11.06 -20.35 -22.48
N PHE A 181 -10.69 -21.62 -22.58
CA PHE A 181 -10.97 -22.45 -23.76
C PHE A 181 -11.90 -23.64 -23.47
N ALA A 182 -12.34 -23.82 -22.22
CA ALA A 182 -13.07 -25.02 -21.77
C ALA A 182 -12.34 -26.35 -22.03
N LEU A 183 -11.05 -26.30 -22.33
CA LEU A 183 -10.22 -27.47 -22.61
C LEU A 183 -9.74 -28.09 -21.31
N LYS A 184 -9.87 -29.41 -21.19
CA LYS A 184 -9.18 -30.18 -20.14
C LYS A 184 -7.84 -30.64 -20.70
N PRO A 185 -6.68 -30.07 -20.29
CA PRO A 185 -5.40 -30.33 -20.97
C PRO A 185 -4.89 -31.77 -20.85
N ARG A 186 -5.54 -32.62 -20.04
CA ARG A 186 -5.25 -34.05 -19.90
C ARG A 186 -6.25 -34.95 -20.66
N ASP A 187 -7.16 -34.35 -21.41
CA ASP A 187 -8.11 -35.09 -22.26
C ASP A 187 -7.35 -35.67 -23.47
N PRO A 188 -7.40 -37.00 -23.69
CA PRO A 188 -6.71 -37.65 -24.80
C PRO A 188 -7.06 -37.09 -26.19
N LEU A 189 -8.28 -36.58 -26.37
CA LEU A 189 -8.72 -36.01 -27.64
C LEU A 189 -8.08 -34.65 -27.91
N VAL A 190 -7.96 -33.82 -26.86
CA VAL A 190 -7.32 -32.50 -26.94
C VAL A 190 -5.83 -32.64 -27.26
N LEU A 191 -5.15 -33.63 -26.64
CA LEU A 191 -3.74 -33.89 -26.89
C LEU A 191 -3.49 -34.32 -28.35
N ARG A 192 -4.28 -35.26 -28.88
CA ARG A 192 -4.19 -35.70 -30.28
C ARG A 192 -4.41 -34.59 -31.29
N LEU A 193 -5.33 -33.65 -31.01
CA LEU A 193 -5.63 -32.53 -31.90
C LEU A 193 -4.53 -31.46 -31.86
N LEU A 194 -3.83 -31.29 -30.73
CA LEU A 194 -2.78 -30.29 -30.57
C LEU A 194 -1.42 -30.72 -31.14
N GLU A 195 -1.11 -32.01 -31.15
CA GLU A 195 0.17 -32.58 -31.62
C GLU A 195 0.67 -32.01 -32.96
N PRO A 196 -0.10 -32.01 -34.06
CA PRO A 196 0.38 -31.51 -35.36
C PRO A 196 0.65 -30.00 -35.36
N HIS A 197 -0.14 -29.22 -34.59
CA HIS A 197 0.04 -27.77 -34.48
C HIS A 197 1.25 -27.40 -33.62
N LEU A 198 1.49 -28.14 -32.54
CA LEU A 198 2.66 -27.96 -31.69
C LEU A 198 3.94 -28.28 -32.46
N ALA A 199 3.95 -29.38 -33.23
CA ALA A 199 5.06 -29.75 -34.10
C ALA A 199 5.36 -28.67 -35.15
N ALA A 200 4.32 -28.09 -35.76
CA ALA A 200 4.46 -27.01 -36.74
C ALA A 200 5.02 -25.71 -36.12
N GLU A 201 4.62 -25.35 -34.90
CA GLU A 201 5.21 -24.19 -34.21
C GLU A 201 6.66 -24.44 -33.80
N MET A 202 6.96 -25.62 -33.26
CA MET A 202 8.34 -25.96 -32.90
C MET A 202 9.28 -25.86 -34.11
N ALA A 203 8.84 -26.30 -35.29
CA ALA A 203 9.58 -26.16 -36.54
C ALA A 203 9.71 -24.71 -37.03
N ARG A 204 8.77 -23.81 -36.69
CA ARG A 204 8.87 -22.36 -37.01
C ARG A 204 9.84 -21.62 -36.10
N THR A 205 10.04 -22.12 -34.89
CA THR A 205 10.86 -21.45 -33.86
C THR A 205 12.28 -22.01 -33.71
N ALA A 206 12.60 -23.08 -34.45
CA ALA A 206 13.95 -23.64 -34.60
C ALA A 206 14.71 -22.92 -35.72
#